data_AF-A0A967ENK0-F1
#
_entry.id   AF-A0A967ENK0-F1
#
_cell.length_a   1.000
_cell.length_b   1.000
_cell.length_c   1.000
_cell.angle_alpha   90.00
_cell.angle_beta   90.00
_cell.angle_gamma   90.00
#
_symmetry.space_group_name_H-M   'P 1'
#
loop_
_entity.id
_entity.type
_entity.pdbx_description
1 polymer ?
#
loop_
_entity_poly.entity_id
_entity_poly.type
_entity_poly.pdbx_seq_one_letter_code
_entity_poly.pdbx_strand_id
1 'polypeptide(L)' 'MKNLRREALSAHKKYKGKLSVVSKVPLKSKRDMNLFYTPGVAEPCKEIV' A
#
# COMPACT_ATOMS: atom_id res chain seq x y z
N MET A 1 16.84 29.25 13.27
CA MET A 1 16.58 27.83 12.92
C MET A 1 15.13 27.52 13.28
N LYS A 2 14.37 26.93 12.34
CA LYS A 2 13.00 26.45 12.63
C LYS A 2 13.05 25.39 13.74
N ASN A 3 12.06 25.39 14.63
CA ASN A 3 12.01 24.50 15.78
C ASN A 3 11.71 23.06 15.33
N LEU A 4 12.75 22.24 15.18
CA LEU A 4 12.69 20.85 14.72
C LEU A 4 11.69 19.99 15.51
N ARG A 5 11.57 20.22 16.84
CA ARG A 5 10.61 19.51 17.69
C ARG A 5 9.17 19.79 17.26
N ARG A 6 8.83 21.06 16.99
CA ARG A 6 7.47 21.44 16.56
C ARG A 6 7.14 20.86 15.19
N GLU A 7 8.12 20.85 14.27
CA GLU A 7 7.96 20.28 12.93
C GLU A 7 7.75 18.77 12.98
N ALA A 8 8.55 18.05 13.77
CA ALA A 8 8.40 16.61 13.96
C ALA A 8 7.03 16.24 14.55
N LEU A 9 6.59 16.95 15.60
CA LEU A 9 5.27 16.71 16.22
C LEU A 9 4.13 16.98 15.23
N SER A 10 4.20 18.07 14.46
CA SER A 10 3.21 18.40 13.44
C SER A 10 3.16 17.34 12.33
N ALA A 11 4.32 16.91 11.83
CA ALA A 11 4.43 15.89 10.80
C ALA A 11 3.83 14.55 11.25
N HIS A 12 4.17 14.08 12.46
CA HIS A 12 3.63 12.82 12.96
C HIS A 12 2.12 12.87 13.25
N LYS A 13 1.60 14.02 13.68
CA LYS A 13 0.15 14.21 13.80
C LYS A 13 -0.55 14.19 12.45
N LYS A 14 0.04 14.82 11.43
CA LYS A 14 -0.52 14.88 10.06
C LYS A 14 -0.49 13.51 9.37
N TYR A 15 0.65 12.84 9.37
CA TYR A 15 0.87 11.59 8.63
C TYR A 15 0.52 10.33 9.43
N LYS A 16 0.17 10.47 10.72
CA LYS A 16 -0.24 9.36 11.61
C LYS A 16 0.74 8.19 11.62
N GLY A 17 2.02 8.52 11.67
CA GLY A 17 3.10 7.54 11.53
C GLY A 17 4.00 7.88 10.35
N LYS A 18 4.77 6.88 9.93
CA LYS A 18 5.80 7.01 8.88
C LYS A 18 5.62 6.01 7.74
N LEU A 19 4.94 4.89 8.03
CA LEU A 19 4.84 3.74 7.13
C LEU A 19 3.46 3.70 6.49
N SER A 20 3.43 3.30 5.24
CA SER A 20 2.22 2.91 4.52
C SER A 20 2.52 1.69 3.65
N VAL A 21 1.49 0.88 3.40
CA VAL A 21 1.53 -0.20 2.41
C VAL A 21 0.60 0.21 1.29
N VAL A 22 1.11 0.22 0.07
CA VAL A 22 0.36 0.62 -1.13
C VAL A 22 0.47 -0.49 -2.18
N SER A 23 -0.54 -0.58 -3.05
CA SER A 23 -0.50 -1.55 -4.15
C SER A 23 0.69 -1.25 -5.06
N LYS A 24 1.45 -2.30 -5.42
CA LYS A 24 2.54 -2.22 -6.39
C LYS A 24 2.03 -2.19 -7.84
N VAL A 25 0.78 -2.58 -8.05
CA VAL A 25 0.15 -2.67 -9.38
C VAL A 25 -1.12 -1.81 -9.43
N PRO A 26 -1.50 -1.27 -10.61
CA PRO A 26 -2.77 -0.57 -10.77
C PRO A 26 -3.97 -1.50 -10.56
N LEU A 27 -4.93 -1.09 -9.74
CA LEU A 27 -6.21 -1.79 -9.53
C LEU A 27 -7.35 -0.83 -9.86
N LYS A 28 -7.64 -0.66 -11.16
CA LYS A 28 -8.58 0.35 -11.67
C LYS A 28 -9.85 -0.27 -12.27
N SER A 29 -9.87 -1.58 -12.47
CA SER A 29 -10.94 -2.28 -13.17
C SER A 29 -11.31 -3.62 -12.52
N LYS A 30 -12.48 -4.15 -12.89
CA LYS A 30 -12.89 -5.51 -12.52
C LYS A 30 -11.90 -6.56 -13.04
N ARG A 31 -11.29 -6.33 -14.20
CA ARG A 31 -10.26 -7.21 -14.75
C ARG A 31 -9.04 -7.29 -13.85
N ASP A 32 -8.62 -6.16 -13.27
CA ASP A 32 -7.46 -6.13 -12.36
C ASP A 32 -7.75 -6.92 -11.09
N MET A 33 -8.96 -6.78 -10.53
CA MET A 33 -9.39 -7.57 -9.37
C MET A 33 -9.43 -9.06 -9.68
N ASN A 34 -9.96 -9.44 -10.84
CA ASN A 34 -9.98 -10.84 -11.25
C ASN A 34 -8.58 -11.45 -11.44
N LEU A 35 -7.58 -10.64 -11.80
CA LEU A 35 -6.21 -11.09 -12.02
C LEU A 35 -5.42 -11.20 -10.72
N PHE A 36 -5.42 -10.15 -9.90
CA PHE A 36 -4.61 -10.08 -8.69
C PHE A 36 -5.30 -10.66 -7.44
N TYR A 37 -6.60 -10.94 -7.54
CA TYR A 37 -7.40 -11.58 -6.51
C TYR A 37 -8.19 -12.74 -7.14
N THR A 38 -9.33 -13.10 -6.58
CA THR A 38 -10.17 -14.18 -7.11
C THR A 38 -10.71 -13.85 -8.51
N PRO A 39 -10.62 -14.76 -9.50
CA PRO A 39 -10.07 -16.12 -9.43
C PRO A 39 -8.56 -16.24 -9.74
N GLY A 40 -7.93 -15.22 -10.33
CA GLY A 40 -6.57 -15.30 -10.89
C GLY A 40 -5.46 -15.60 -9.88
N VAL A 41 -5.65 -15.23 -8.62
CA VAL A 41 -4.71 -15.55 -7.51
C VAL A 41 -4.53 -17.06 -7.31
N ALA A 42 -5.45 -17.90 -7.79
CA ALA A 42 -5.34 -19.35 -7.69
C ALA A 42 -4.15 -19.91 -8.51
N GLU A 43 -3.80 -19.29 -9.63
CA GLU A 43 -2.75 -19.79 -10.52
C GLU A 43 -1.35 -19.73 -9.88
N PRO A 44 -0.86 -18.58 -9.33
CA PRO A 44 0.43 -18.58 -8.63
C PRO A 44 0.43 -19.50 -7.40
N CYS A 45 -0.70 -19.70 -6.73
CA CYS A 45 -0.78 -20.65 -5.61
C CYS A 45 -0.59 -22.12 -6.02
N LYS A 46 -0.90 -22.50 -7.28
CA LYS A 46 -0.68 -23.86 -7.79
C LYS A 46 0.75 -24.08 -8.29
N GLU A 47 1.35 -23.05 -8.88
CA GLU A 47 2.63 -23.17 -9.58
C GLU A 47 3.85 -22.93 -8.68
N ILE A 48 3.75 -22.07 -7.66
CA ILE A 48 4.91 -21.61 -6.86
C ILE A 48 5.20 -22.49 -5.65
N VAL A 49 4.23 -23.30 -5.19
CA VAL A 49 4.25 -24.07 -3.92
C VAL A 49 5.63 -24.54 -3.49
#